data_AF-A0A2A2DTK5-F1
#
_entry.id   AF-A0A2A2DTK5-F1
#
_cell.length_a   1.000
_cell.length_b   1.000
_cell.length_c   1.000
_cell.angle_alpha   90.00
_cell.angle_beta   90.00
_cell.angle_gamma   90.00
#
_symmetry.space_group_name_H-M   'P 1'
#
loop_
_entity.id
_entity.type
_entity.pdbx_description
1 polymer ?
#
loop_
_entity_poly.entity_id
_entity_poly.type
_entity_poly.pdbx_seq_one_letter_code
_entity_poly.pdbx_strand_id
1 'polypeptide(L)'
;MEQDKDAVLGRILAFFASIGLPCEPAALAEPTFLPGIRVECGGLLFDAERLAFPGDLLHEAGHLAVVPAEERRTLSGNIDRGGAEEMAAIAWSWAALVHLRLAPEVVFHPDGYRGEAAAIIENFSAGRFVGVPWLQWRGMSLEPEQAARQGGEPFPAMRRWLCD
;
A
#
# COMPACT_ATOMS: atom_id res chain seq x y z
N MET A 1 8.78 4.13 19.76
CA MET A 1 8.78 2.71 20.14
C MET A 1 8.89 1.94 18.85
N GLU A 2 10.07 1.42 18.56
CA GLU A 2 10.35 0.70 17.31
C GLU A 2 9.47 -0.55 17.27
N GLN A 3 8.63 -0.68 16.24
CA GLN A 3 7.79 -1.87 16.09
C GLN A 3 8.68 -3.01 15.59
N ASP A 4 8.63 -4.16 16.24
CA ASP A 4 9.37 -5.36 15.84
C ASP A 4 9.05 -5.77 14.40
N LYS A 5 10.08 -5.94 13.56
CA LYS A 5 9.98 -6.21 12.13
C LYS A 5 9.15 -7.45 11.84
N ASP A 6 9.36 -8.54 12.58
CA ASP A 6 8.67 -9.81 12.35
C ASP A 6 7.20 -9.70 12.74
N ALA A 7 6.90 -9.02 13.84
CA ALA A 7 5.52 -8.74 14.24
C ALA A 7 4.79 -7.79 13.27
N VAL A 8 5.49 -6.85 12.63
CA VAL A 8 4.93 -6.00 11.58
C VAL A 8 4.67 -6.82 10.32
N LEU A 9 5.65 -7.60 9.87
CA LEU A 9 5.52 -8.47 8.69
C LEU A 9 4.35 -9.44 8.86
N GLY A 10 4.23 -10.11 10.01
CA GLY A 10 3.12 -11.02 10.28
C GLY A 10 1.74 -10.36 10.17
N ARG A 11 1.61 -9.10 10.63
CA ARG A 11 0.36 -8.33 10.48
C ARG A 11 0.05 -7.99 9.03
N ILE A 12 1.06 -7.61 8.25
CA ILE A 12 0.92 -7.28 6.83
C ILE A 12 0.51 -8.52 6.03
N LEU A 13 1.16 -9.67 6.25
CA LEU A 13 0.83 -10.92 5.56
C LEU A 13 -0.58 -11.41 5.92
N ALA A 14 -0.98 -11.32 7.20
CA ALA A 14 -2.33 -11.66 7.63
C ALA A 14 -3.38 -10.75 6.96
N PHE A 15 -3.06 -9.47 6.81
CA PHE A 15 -3.92 -8.52 6.12
C PHE A 15 -4.08 -8.85 4.63
N PHE A 16 -2.98 -9.10 3.92
CA PHE A 16 -3.02 -9.51 2.51
C PHE A 16 -3.84 -10.78 2.29
N ALA A 17 -3.64 -11.78 3.14
CA ALA A 17 -4.45 -12.99 3.12
C ALA A 17 -5.95 -12.70 3.30
N SER A 18 -6.30 -11.77 4.20
CA SER A 18 -7.71 -11.41 4.47
C SER A 18 -8.40 -10.67 3.31
N ILE A 19 -7.64 -9.93 2.49
CA ILE A 19 -8.17 -9.21 1.32
C ILE A 19 -8.03 -10.01 0.02
N GLY A 20 -7.35 -11.17 0.05
CA GLY A 20 -7.13 -12.01 -1.12
C GLY A 20 -6.01 -11.53 -2.05
N LEU A 21 -5.03 -10.77 -1.54
CA LEU A 21 -3.84 -10.36 -2.28
C LEU A 21 -2.73 -11.41 -2.09
N PRO A 22 -2.28 -12.12 -3.14
CA PRO A 22 -1.22 -13.12 -3.00
C PRO A 22 0.10 -12.46 -2.58
N CYS A 23 0.73 -12.99 -1.54
CA CYS A 23 2.05 -12.56 -1.08
C CYS A 23 2.78 -13.77 -0.50
N GLU A 24 3.87 -14.19 -1.15
CA GLU A 24 4.58 -15.43 -0.81
C GLU A 24 6.08 -15.19 -0.57
N PRO A 25 6.70 -15.91 0.38
CA PRO A 25 8.14 -15.86 0.55
C PRO A 25 8.85 -16.53 -0.64
N ALA A 26 9.95 -15.93 -1.10
CA ALA A 26 10.78 -16.47 -2.17
C ALA A 26 12.26 -16.10 -1.98
N ALA A 27 13.17 -16.97 -2.42
CA ALA A 27 14.58 -16.61 -2.55
C ALA A 27 14.76 -15.77 -3.82
N LEU A 28 15.11 -14.49 -3.65
CA LEU A 28 15.28 -13.58 -4.78
C LEU A 28 16.77 -13.48 -5.11
N ALA A 29 17.18 -14.06 -6.24
CA ALA A 29 18.60 -14.10 -6.66
C ALA A 29 19.08 -12.78 -7.29
N GLU A 30 18.19 -12.04 -7.94
CA GLU A 30 18.52 -10.81 -8.66
C GLU A 30 18.24 -9.57 -7.79
N PRO A 31 18.90 -8.42 -8.06
CA PRO A 31 18.49 -7.14 -7.52
C PRO A 31 17.08 -6.79 -7.97
N THR A 32 16.23 -6.40 -7.04
CA THR A 32 14.87 -5.92 -7.29
C THR A 32 14.80 -4.40 -7.17
N PHE A 33 13.71 -3.78 -7.63
CA PHE A 33 13.51 -2.33 -7.53
C PHE A 33 13.49 -1.87 -6.06
N LEU A 34 12.67 -2.50 -5.23
CA LEU A 34 12.77 -2.44 -3.77
C LEU A 34 13.48 -3.70 -3.25
N PRO A 35 14.52 -3.58 -2.41
CA PRO A 35 15.27 -4.74 -1.92
C PRO A 35 14.38 -5.81 -1.29
N GLY A 36 14.40 -7.01 -1.87
CA GLY A 36 13.68 -8.15 -1.32
C GLY A 36 12.19 -8.20 -1.66
N ILE A 37 11.69 -7.40 -2.62
CA ILE A 37 10.29 -7.47 -3.07
C ILE A 37 10.24 -7.54 -4.60
N ARG A 38 9.37 -8.40 -5.14
CA ARG A 38 9.08 -8.48 -6.58
C ARG A 38 7.58 -8.68 -6.80
N VAL A 39 7.00 -7.92 -7.72
CA VAL A 39 5.66 -8.17 -8.22
C VAL A 39 5.68 -9.31 -9.24
N GLU A 40 4.79 -10.27 -9.10
CA GLU A 40 4.65 -11.42 -10.02
C GLU A 40 3.18 -11.76 -10.24
N CYS A 41 2.71 -11.65 -11.48
CA CYS A 41 1.34 -12.00 -11.91
C CYS A 41 0.23 -11.42 -11.02
N GLY A 42 0.38 -10.17 -10.57
CA GLY A 42 -0.58 -9.50 -9.69
C GLY A 42 -0.52 -9.92 -8.22
N GLY A 43 0.54 -10.62 -7.82
CA GLY A 43 0.90 -10.90 -6.43
C GLY A 43 2.29 -10.36 -6.08
N LEU A 44 2.68 -10.54 -4.82
CA LEU A 44 3.98 -10.16 -4.29
C LEU A 44 4.81 -11.40 -3.95
N LEU A 45 6.09 -11.34 -4.25
CA LEU A 45 7.11 -12.24 -3.74
C LEU A 45 8.05 -11.44 -2.85
N PHE A 46 8.40 -11.96 -1.68
CA PHE A 46 9.32 -11.28 -0.77
C PHE A 46 10.41 -12.20 -0.24
N ASP A 47 11.60 -11.64 -0.04
CA ASP A 47 12.75 -12.32 0.57
C ASP A 47 12.97 -11.74 1.96
N ALA A 48 12.66 -12.51 3.01
CA ALA A 48 12.71 -12.04 4.39
C ALA A 48 14.11 -11.59 4.84
N GLU A 49 15.17 -12.19 4.28
CA GLU A 49 16.56 -11.84 4.58
C GLU A 49 16.96 -10.51 3.94
N ARG A 50 16.37 -10.18 2.79
CA ARG A 50 16.67 -8.97 2.01
C ARG A 50 15.68 -7.82 2.22
N LEU A 51 14.52 -8.10 2.80
CA LEU A 51 13.46 -7.12 3.08
C LEU A 51 13.90 -6.20 4.24
N ALA A 52 14.35 -4.99 3.92
CA ALA A 52 14.79 -4.04 4.95
C ALA A 52 13.60 -3.47 5.73
N PHE A 53 12.57 -3.00 5.03
CA PHE A 53 11.39 -2.36 5.62
C PHE A 53 10.13 -3.14 5.25
N PRO A 54 9.43 -3.77 6.20
CA PRO A 54 8.26 -4.57 5.88
C PRO A 54 7.09 -3.73 5.36
N GLY A 55 7.04 -2.42 5.64
CA GLY A 55 6.00 -1.53 5.12
C GLY A 55 6.08 -1.27 3.62
N ASP A 56 7.22 -1.52 2.98
CA ASP A 56 7.37 -1.46 1.52
C ASP A 56 6.38 -2.39 0.82
N LEU A 57 6.06 -3.53 1.45
CA LEU A 57 5.04 -4.45 0.95
C LEU A 57 3.66 -3.78 0.84
N LEU A 58 3.29 -2.89 1.76
CA LEU A 58 2.00 -2.18 1.70
C LEU A 58 1.97 -1.18 0.53
N HIS A 59 3.10 -0.57 0.20
CA HIS A 59 3.19 0.33 -0.94
C HIS A 59 3.07 -0.43 -2.26
N GLU A 60 3.83 -1.52 -2.43
CA GLU A 60 3.77 -2.40 -3.61
C GLU A 60 2.39 -3.05 -3.76
N ALA A 61 1.77 -3.48 -2.65
CA ALA A 61 0.39 -3.96 -2.66
C ALA A 61 -0.60 -2.86 -3.07
N GLY A 62 -0.33 -1.60 -2.72
CA GLY A 62 -1.10 -0.44 -3.16
C GLY A 62 -1.15 -0.31 -4.69
N HIS A 63 -0.01 -0.48 -5.36
CA HIS A 63 0.04 -0.47 -6.84
C HIS A 63 -0.85 -1.54 -7.47
N LEU A 64 -0.89 -2.73 -6.87
CA LEU A 64 -1.74 -3.82 -7.33
C LEU A 64 -3.21 -3.54 -7.01
N ALA A 65 -3.50 -3.12 -5.78
CA ALA A 65 -4.84 -2.98 -5.24
C ALA A 65 -5.72 -1.96 -5.98
N VAL A 66 -5.12 -0.88 -6.48
CA VAL A 66 -5.83 0.22 -7.17
C VAL A 66 -6.11 -0.06 -8.65
N VAL A 67 -5.79 -1.26 -9.12
CA VAL A 67 -5.94 -1.72 -10.51
C VAL A 67 -6.99 -2.85 -10.58
N PRO A 68 -7.88 -2.85 -11.59
CA PRO A 68 -8.87 -3.91 -11.79
C PRO A 68 -8.26 -5.31 -11.84
N ALA A 69 -8.96 -6.31 -11.30
CA ALA A 69 -8.47 -7.71 -11.25
C ALA A 69 -7.95 -8.25 -12.59
N GLU A 70 -8.60 -7.94 -13.72
CA GLU A 70 -8.18 -8.41 -15.04
C GLU A 70 -6.82 -7.86 -15.45
N GLU A 71 -6.56 -6.59 -15.16
CA GLU A 71 -5.28 -5.94 -15.45
C GLU A 71 -4.24 -6.30 -14.40
N ARG A 72 -4.62 -6.33 -13.11
CA ARG A 72 -3.74 -6.67 -11.98
C ARG A 72 -3.00 -7.99 -12.21
N ARG A 73 -3.68 -9.02 -12.72
CA ARG A 73 -3.09 -10.34 -13.02
C ARG A 73 -1.98 -10.32 -14.08
N THR A 74 -1.90 -9.26 -14.88
CA THR A 74 -0.87 -9.10 -15.92
C THR A 74 0.36 -8.33 -15.44
N LEU A 75 0.32 -7.78 -14.21
CA LEU A 75 1.41 -6.98 -13.66
C LEU A 75 2.50 -7.90 -13.08
N SER A 76 3.74 -7.71 -13.57
CA SER A 76 4.97 -8.32 -13.05
C SER A 76 6.12 -7.31 -13.15
N GLY A 77 7.12 -7.44 -12.28
CA GLY A 77 8.32 -6.61 -12.29
C GLY A 77 8.12 -5.24 -11.64
N ASN A 78 8.69 -4.18 -12.24
CA ASN A 78 8.56 -2.82 -11.75
C ASN A 78 7.26 -2.17 -12.25
N ILE A 79 6.41 -1.72 -11.33
CA ILE A 79 5.10 -1.16 -11.65
C ILE A 79 5.18 0.37 -11.69
N ASP A 80 5.59 0.92 -12.83
CA ASP A 80 5.47 2.36 -13.11
C ASP A 80 4.25 2.62 -13.99
N ARG A 81 3.14 3.00 -13.37
CA ARG A 81 1.88 3.32 -14.07
C ARG A 81 1.55 4.82 -14.07
N GLY A 82 2.50 5.67 -13.68
CA GLY A 82 2.34 7.13 -13.68
C GLY A 82 1.89 7.73 -12.35
N GLY A 83 1.89 9.07 -12.30
CA GLY A 83 1.75 9.82 -11.06
C GLY A 83 0.40 9.69 -10.35
N ALA A 84 -0.70 9.48 -11.09
CA ALA A 84 -2.02 9.33 -10.47
C ALA A 84 -2.14 8.00 -9.71
N GLU A 85 -1.69 6.91 -10.31
CA GLU A 85 -1.61 5.60 -9.66
C GLU A 85 -0.61 5.56 -8.51
N GLU A 86 0.53 6.24 -8.62
CA GLU A 86 1.46 6.42 -7.51
C GLU A 86 0.77 7.09 -6.31
N MET A 87 0.09 8.21 -6.55
CA MET A 87 -0.67 8.91 -5.51
C MET A 87 -1.76 8.00 -4.92
N ALA A 88 -2.42 7.17 -5.74
CA ALA A 88 -3.41 6.22 -5.28
C ALA A 88 -2.80 5.09 -4.43
N ALA A 89 -1.62 4.59 -4.80
CA ALA A 89 -0.88 3.60 -4.01
C ALA A 89 -0.43 4.18 -2.66
N ILE A 90 0.03 5.43 -2.62
CA ILE A 90 0.33 6.17 -1.38
C ILE A 90 -0.93 6.29 -0.50
N ALA A 91 -2.07 6.67 -1.08
CA ALA A 91 -3.33 6.77 -0.35
C ALA A 91 -3.78 5.43 0.23
N TRP A 92 -3.67 4.38 -0.58
CA TRP A 92 -4.03 3.02 -0.17
C TRP A 92 -3.11 2.51 0.95
N SER A 93 -1.80 2.72 0.85
CA SER A 93 -0.83 2.27 1.85
C SER A 93 -0.99 3.04 3.18
N TRP A 94 -1.36 4.33 3.13
CA TRP A 94 -1.76 5.09 4.30
C TRP A 94 -3.04 4.53 4.96
N ALA A 95 -4.06 4.20 4.17
CA ALA A 95 -5.26 3.58 4.73
C ALA A 95 -4.93 2.23 5.39
N ALA A 96 -4.07 1.42 4.75
CA ALA A 96 -3.65 0.13 5.27
C ALA A 96 -2.87 0.26 6.58
N LEU A 97 -1.91 1.20 6.69
CA LEU A 97 -1.16 1.37 7.94
C LEU A 97 -2.07 1.83 9.09
N VAL A 98 -3.08 2.68 8.81
CA VAL A 98 -4.06 3.10 9.82
C VAL A 98 -4.91 1.92 10.27
N HIS A 99 -5.40 1.11 9.32
CA HIS A 99 -6.17 -0.11 9.61
C HIS A 99 -5.39 -1.10 10.48
N LEU A 100 -4.09 -1.28 10.18
CA LEU A 100 -3.19 -2.19 10.89
C LEU A 100 -2.58 -1.61 12.17
N ARG A 101 -2.87 -0.33 12.48
CA ARG A 101 -2.31 0.42 13.61
C ARG A 101 -0.77 0.38 13.61
N LEU A 102 -0.20 0.63 12.44
CA LEU A 102 1.24 0.75 12.24
C LEU A 102 1.66 2.22 12.35
N ALA A 103 2.88 2.47 12.81
CA ALA A 103 3.45 3.81 12.77
C ALA A 103 3.65 4.24 11.30
N PRO A 104 3.40 5.50 10.92
CA PRO A 104 3.57 5.96 9.54
C PRO A 104 4.95 5.66 8.97
N GLU A 105 5.99 5.75 9.80
CA GLU A 105 7.39 5.51 9.44
C GLU A 105 7.68 4.05 9.04
N VAL A 106 6.75 3.11 9.31
CA VAL A 106 6.87 1.72 8.84
C VAL A 106 6.78 1.66 7.31
N VAL A 107 5.88 2.46 6.73
CA VAL A 107 5.67 2.54 5.26
C VAL A 107 6.46 3.72 4.70
N PHE A 108 6.29 4.90 5.30
CA PHE A 108 6.92 6.15 4.90
C PHE A 108 8.24 6.34 5.67
N HIS A 109 9.17 5.41 5.48
CA HIS A 109 10.49 5.46 6.14
C HIS A 109 11.41 6.52 5.48
N PRO A 110 12.42 7.06 6.20
CA PRO A 110 13.27 8.16 5.70
C PRO A 110 14.03 7.86 4.40
N ASP A 111 14.36 6.59 4.15
CA ASP A 111 15.08 6.14 2.96
C ASP A 111 14.15 5.93 1.74
N GLY A 112 12.83 6.05 1.93
CA GLY A 112 11.82 5.85 0.90
C GLY A 112 11.38 7.15 0.21
N TYR A 113 10.49 7.03 -0.77
CA TYR A 113 9.77 8.15 -1.39
C TYR A 113 10.65 9.31 -1.88
N ARG A 114 11.88 9.02 -2.35
CA ARG A 114 12.85 10.04 -2.81
C ARG A 114 13.10 11.16 -1.78
N GLY A 115 12.99 10.84 -0.48
CA GLY A 115 13.16 11.78 0.62
C GLY A 115 11.92 12.60 1.00
N GLU A 116 10.75 12.33 0.38
CA GLU A 116 9.50 13.05 0.67
C GLU A 116 8.66 12.42 1.79
N ALA A 117 9.12 11.31 2.39
CA ALA A 117 8.41 10.56 3.42
C ALA A 117 7.89 11.45 4.58
N ALA A 118 8.73 12.34 5.10
CA ALA A 118 8.35 13.25 6.18
C ALA A 118 7.20 14.20 5.78
N ALA A 119 7.23 14.72 4.56
CA ALA A 119 6.17 15.59 4.05
C ALA A 119 4.86 14.83 3.83
N ILE A 120 4.92 13.57 3.38
CA ILE A 120 3.74 12.70 3.27
C ILE A 120 3.13 12.47 4.65
N ILE A 121 3.93 12.08 5.64
CA ILE A 121 3.47 11.84 7.01
C ILE A 121 2.82 13.10 7.59
N GLU A 122 3.47 14.26 7.46
CA GLU A 122 2.94 15.53 7.96
C GLU A 122 1.57 15.85 7.34
N ASN A 123 1.46 15.77 6.01
CA ASN A 123 0.24 16.11 5.30
C ASN A 123 -0.90 15.15 5.64
N PHE A 124 -0.65 13.85 5.58
CA PHE A 124 -1.68 12.85 5.80
C PHE A 124 -2.12 12.81 7.27
N SER A 125 -1.20 13.01 8.22
CA SER A 125 -1.55 13.16 9.64
C SER A 125 -2.45 14.36 9.91
N ALA A 126 -2.33 15.41 9.09
CA ALA A 126 -3.16 16.61 9.16
C ALA A 126 -4.42 16.54 8.28
N GLY A 127 -4.77 15.37 7.72
CA GLY A 127 -5.95 15.18 6.89
C GLY A 127 -5.83 15.71 5.47
N ARG A 128 -4.62 16.06 5.02
CA ARG A 128 -4.33 16.53 3.66
C ARG A 128 -3.86 15.36 2.81
N PHE A 129 -4.80 14.72 2.14
CA PHE A 129 -4.54 13.49 1.40
C PHE A 129 -4.39 13.74 -0.10
N VAL A 130 -3.50 12.97 -0.73
CA VAL A 130 -3.45 12.82 -2.19
C VAL A 130 -4.01 11.45 -2.60
N GLY A 131 -4.33 11.24 -3.88
CA GLY A 131 -4.78 9.95 -4.41
C GLY A 131 -6.21 9.51 -4.05
N VAL A 132 -6.85 10.13 -3.05
CA VAL A 132 -8.23 9.82 -2.63
C VAL A 132 -9.26 9.90 -3.76
N PRO A 133 -9.21 10.89 -4.69
CA PRO A 133 -10.15 10.93 -5.82
C PRO A 133 -10.10 9.67 -6.70
N TRP A 134 -8.92 9.05 -6.85
CA TRP A 134 -8.78 7.79 -7.57
C TRP A 134 -9.46 6.64 -6.83
N LEU A 135 -9.19 6.51 -5.53
CA LEU A 135 -9.82 5.50 -4.69
C LEU A 135 -11.35 5.65 -4.69
N GLN A 136 -11.85 6.89 -4.64
CA GLN A 136 -13.28 7.18 -4.73
C GLN A 136 -13.86 6.82 -6.10
N TRP A 137 -13.18 7.18 -7.19
CA TRP A 137 -13.60 6.81 -8.54
C TRP A 137 -13.69 5.29 -8.74
N ARG A 138 -12.78 4.53 -8.10
CA ARG A 138 -12.82 3.06 -8.05
C ARG A 138 -13.80 2.50 -7.01
N GLY A 139 -14.53 3.34 -6.28
CA GLY A 139 -15.49 2.92 -5.25
C GLY A 139 -14.86 2.31 -3.98
N MET A 140 -13.55 2.49 -3.79
CA MET A 140 -12.77 1.88 -2.71
C MET A 140 -12.82 2.69 -1.41
N SER A 141 -12.95 4.01 -1.48
CA SER A 141 -13.07 4.91 -0.32
C SER A 141 -13.95 6.11 -0.67
N LEU A 142 -14.21 6.99 0.31
CA LEU A 142 -15.00 8.20 0.13
C LEU A 142 -14.22 9.41 0.66
N GLU A 143 -14.25 10.50 -0.07
CA GLU A 143 -13.83 11.79 0.47
C GLU A 143 -14.85 12.30 1.52
N PRO A 144 -14.45 13.24 2.42
CA PRO A 144 -15.31 13.71 3.52
C PRO A 144 -16.72 14.18 3.11
N GLU A 145 -16.85 14.99 2.06
CA GLU A 145 -18.16 15.43 1.58
C GLU A 145 -19.02 14.27 1.09
N GLN A 146 -18.42 13.33 0.36
CA GLN A 146 -19.15 12.23 -0.24
C GLN A 146 -19.56 11.20 0.81
N ALA A 147 -18.72 10.97 1.82
CA ALA A 147 -19.02 10.17 3.00
C ALA A 147 -20.23 10.74 3.76
N ALA A 148 -20.25 12.05 4.00
CA ALA A 148 -21.38 12.73 4.65
C ALA A 148 -22.69 12.60 3.85
N ARG A 149 -22.62 12.71 2.51
CA ARG A 149 -23.80 12.54 1.63
C ARG A 149 -24.33 11.10 1.59
N GLN A 150 -23.46 10.10 1.66
CA GLN A 150 -23.83 8.68 1.56
C GLN A 150 -24.07 8.00 2.93
N GLY A 151 -23.78 8.68 4.04
CA GLY A 151 -23.87 8.10 5.38
C GLY A 151 -22.77 7.06 5.68
N GLY A 152 -21.54 7.29 5.21
CA GLY A 152 -20.39 6.41 5.41
C GLY A 152 -19.23 7.06 6.16
N GLU A 153 -18.18 6.28 6.41
CA GLU A 153 -16.92 6.79 6.97
C GLU A 153 -16.03 7.39 5.86
N PRO A 154 -15.40 8.56 6.08
CA PRO A 154 -14.48 9.12 5.12
C PRO A 154 -13.11 8.42 5.15
N PHE A 155 -12.32 8.60 4.09
CA PHE A 155 -10.91 8.24 4.05
C PHE A 155 -10.21 8.72 5.34
N PRO A 156 -9.38 7.89 6.01
CA PRO A 156 -8.75 6.66 5.52
C PRO A 156 -9.59 5.37 5.61
N ALA A 157 -10.88 5.44 5.96
CA ALA A 157 -11.73 4.25 5.92
C ALA A 157 -11.87 3.71 4.49
N MET A 158 -11.62 2.42 4.31
CA MET A 158 -11.75 1.72 3.03
C MET A 158 -13.05 0.90 3.01
N ARG A 159 -13.84 1.05 1.95
CA ARG A 159 -15.02 0.21 1.66
C ARG A 159 -14.61 -1.13 1.05
N ARG A 160 -13.53 -1.11 0.27
CA ARG A 160 -12.92 -2.28 -0.38
C ARG A 160 -11.41 -2.06 -0.46
N TRP A 161 -10.66 -3.14 -0.33
CA TRP A 161 -9.21 -3.11 -0.39
C TRP A 161 -8.65 -3.46 -1.77
N LEU A 162 -9.42 -4.13 -2.63
CA LEU A 162 -9.06 -4.40 -4.02
C LEU A 162 -10.08 -3.78 -4.97
N CYS A 163 -9.61 -3.27 -6.11
CA CYS A 163 -10.44 -2.73 -7.19
C CYS A 163 -11.12 -3.86 -7.97
N ASP A 164 -12.11 -4.51 -7.35
CA ASP A 164 -12.89 -5.62 -7.91
C ASP A 164 -14.40 -5.32 -7.93
#